data_AF-A0A4S8QCA0-F1
#
_entry.id   AF-A0A4S8QCA0-F1
#
_cell.length_a   1.000
_cell.length_b   1.000
_cell.length_c   1.000
_cell.angle_alpha   90.00
_cell.angle_beta   90.00
_cell.angle_gamma   90.00
#
_symmetry.space_group_name_H-M   'P 1'
#
loop_
_entity.id
_entity.type
_entity.pdbx_description
1 polymer ?
#
loop_
_entity_poly.entity_id
_entity_poly.type
_entity_poly.pdbx_seq_one_letter_code
_entity_poly.pdbx_strand_id
1 'polypeptide(L)'
;MNSGSTAIRTIRTGEYRRIDLDAALVGPADRLRLESLAGRGLLGLEDAGAKLRLTFKAAVGVIVLGAYRIVVEPKFAFDGTRLIEWMCYALKVDPPLDDLRRRWMSADTGFFDLIAFALVAECRQLARAGLRRDYRRRESVESVLRGSLDFGRQVSRRFGQVDRLHVRHFDRDDAIWENQACHTALCKAARLANHPDLALEAAALAKAFPRTDNLRSSAAALRRARYTRANRRYRPAHAWARMLLNDESIGDLLVDSGATADAFILDMNKLWEAVVKRMVADAVAPMNGSLIPAAGPDRVRVQGDVGNASSFLPDALVGFAGVPDRIPVDAKYKRYAKQGTSASDVHQLTTYAQAYATEGEPCALIIYPEPGRAASRELTVSGPAGVLARITLCGIDTELASAQAATILDAWLKRHTGNHVQDPDANTTAGICRAPVPRQPGPSTLAHLGLKVW
;
A
#
# COMPACT_ATOMS: atom_id res chain seq x y z
N MET A 1 33.36 -30.86 -14.89
CA MET A 1 32.86 -30.86 -13.49
C MET A 1 31.35 -30.84 -13.56
N ASN A 2 30.71 -31.92 -13.10
CA ASN A 2 29.25 -32.13 -13.18
C ASN A 2 28.51 -31.05 -12.38
N SER A 3 27.88 -30.10 -13.08
CA SER A 3 26.87 -29.21 -12.52
C SER A 3 25.59 -30.01 -12.33
N GLY A 4 25.57 -30.87 -11.31
CA GLY A 4 24.35 -31.53 -10.86
C GLY A 4 23.35 -30.45 -10.46
N SER A 5 22.25 -30.34 -11.20
CA SER A 5 21.11 -29.50 -10.83
C SER A 5 20.51 -30.03 -9.54
N THR A 6 20.97 -29.54 -8.39
CA THR A 6 20.35 -29.82 -7.09
C THR A 6 18.91 -29.30 -7.17
N ALA A 7 17.94 -30.21 -7.14
CA ALA A 7 16.53 -29.81 -7.17
C ALA A 7 16.22 -28.88 -5.99
N ILE A 8 15.72 -27.68 -6.29
CA ILE A 8 15.33 -26.71 -5.27
C ILE A 8 14.17 -27.30 -4.46
N ARG A 9 14.32 -27.36 -3.13
CA ARG A 9 13.31 -27.92 -2.22
C ARG A 9 12.23 -26.88 -1.94
N THR A 10 10.96 -27.18 -2.24
CA THR A 10 9.85 -26.27 -1.95
C THR A 10 9.27 -26.52 -0.56
N ILE A 11 9.19 -25.48 0.25
CA ILE A 11 8.59 -25.47 1.60
C ILE A 11 7.42 -24.50 1.58
N ARG A 12 6.22 -24.98 1.87
CA ARG A 12 5.03 -24.15 2.12
C ARG A 12 4.83 -23.98 3.62
N THR A 13 4.68 -22.74 4.07
CA THR A 13 4.45 -22.40 5.47
C THR A 13 3.46 -21.25 5.60
N GLY A 14 2.93 -21.05 6.80
CA GLY A 14 2.07 -19.92 7.12
C GLY A 14 2.79 -18.90 8.00
N GLU A 15 2.22 -17.71 8.11
CA GLU A 15 2.64 -16.71 9.09
C GLU A 15 2.70 -17.30 10.52
N TYR A 16 3.68 -16.85 11.28
CA TYR A 16 4.00 -17.26 12.66
C TYR A 16 4.30 -18.75 12.85
N ARG A 17 4.43 -19.53 11.77
CA ARG A 17 4.90 -20.92 11.84
C ARG A 17 6.42 -20.97 11.74
N ARG A 18 6.99 -21.87 12.53
CA ARG A 18 8.43 -22.13 12.56
C ARG A 18 8.78 -23.16 11.48
N ILE A 19 9.83 -22.87 10.71
CA ILE A 19 10.47 -23.83 9.81
C ILE A 19 11.96 -23.90 10.12
N ASP A 20 12.55 -25.07 9.92
CA ASP A 20 14.00 -25.27 10.05
C ASP A 20 14.60 -25.55 8.67
N LEU A 21 15.63 -24.79 8.31
CA LEU A 21 16.48 -25.06 7.14
C LEU A 21 17.78 -25.71 7.60
N ASP A 22 18.35 -26.59 6.79
CA ASP A 22 19.74 -27.03 6.97
C ASP A 22 20.68 -25.85 6.75
N ALA A 23 21.43 -25.46 7.80
CA ALA A 23 22.32 -24.30 7.76
C ALA A 23 23.45 -24.48 6.74
N ALA A 24 23.89 -25.72 6.47
CA ALA A 24 24.94 -26.01 5.49
C ALA A 24 24.49 -25.74 4.04
N LEU A 25 23.17 -25.73 3.79
CA LEU A 25 22.59 -25.48 2.47
C LEU A 25 22.20 -24.00 2.25
N VAL A 26 22.41 -23.13 3.26
CA VAL A 26 22.13 -21.70 3.17
C VAL A 26 23.44 -20.95 2.92
N GLY A 27 23.67 -20.51 1.69
CA GLY A 27 24.89 -19.80 1.31
C GLY A 27 24.99 -18.39 1.94
N PRO A 28 26.17 -17.74 1.89
CA PRO A 28 26.36 -16.40 2.48
C PRO A 28 25.39 -15.34 1.92
N ALA A 29 25.12 -15.38 0.61
CA ALA A 29 24.15 -14.47 -0.01
C ALA A 29 22.71 -14.72 0.47
N ASP A 30 22.34 -15.98 0.72
CA ASP A 30 21.03 -16.34 1.27
C ASP A 30 20.89 -15.87 2.71
N ARG A 31 21.96 -16.00 3.51
CA ARG A 31 21.99 -15.53 4.90
C ARG A 31 21.80 -14.01 4.99
N LEU A 32 22.52 -13.23 4.18
CA LEU A 32 22.35 -11.77 4.11
C LEU A 32 20.91 -11.36 3.73
N ARG A 33 20.25 -12.12 2.84
CA ARG A 33 18.84 -11.88 2.48
C ARG A 33 17.91 -12.12 3.66
N LEU A 34 18.09 -13.23 4.38
CA LEU A 34 17.30 -13.55 5.57
C LEU A 34 17.53 -12.52 6.69
N GLU A 35 18.77 -12.10 6.90
CA GLU A 35 19.13 -11.05 7.86
C GLU A 35 18.50 -9.70 7.49
N SER A 36 18.44 -9.34 6.20
CA SER A 36 17.75 -8.13 5.74
C SER A 36 16.25 -8.16 6.07
N LEU A 37 15.59 -9.31 5.85
CA LEU A 37 14.18 -9.49 6.24
C LEU A 37 13.98 -9.45 7.76
N ALA A 38 14.94 -10.00 8.51
CA ALA A 38 14.92 -9.97 9.98
C ALA A 38 15.11 -8.55 10.54
N GLY A 39 16.04 -7.78 9.96
CA GLY A 39 16.28 -6.37 10.33
C GLY A 39 15.06 -5.47 10.08
N ARG A 40 14.18 -5.84 9.15
CA ARG A 40 12.89 -5.18 8.89
C ARG A 40 11.75 -5.69 9.77
N GLY A 41 12.01 -6.65 10.64
CA GLY A 41 11.01 -7.20 11.57
C GLY A 41 10.00 -8.14 10.93
N LEU A 42 10.24 -8.66 9.73
CA LEU A 42 9.33 -9.54 9.00
C LEU A 42 9.62 -11.03 9.23
N LEU A 43 10.83 -11.32 9.68
CA LEU A 43 11.34 -12.67 9.90
C LEU A 43 12.03 -12.74 11.27
N GLY A 44 11.68 -13.73 12.08
CA GLY A 44 12.52 -14.20 13.16
C GLY A 44 13.58 -15.14 12.60
N LEU A 45 14.85 -14.84 12.85
CA LEU A 45 16.00 -15.63 12.42
C LEU A 45 16.77 -16.09 13.67
N GLU A 46 16.84 -17.41 13.87
CA GLU A 46 17.50 -18.03 15.02
C GLU A 46 18.51 -19.06 14.49
N ASP A 47 19.78 -18.93 14.89
CA ASP A 47 20.83 -19.88 14.55
C ASP A 47 20.82 -21.00 15.60
N ALA A 48 20.43 -22.21 15.19
CA ALA A 48 20.31 -23.39 16.04
C ALA A 48 21.41 -24.43 15.72
N GLY A 49 22.59 -23.97 15.33
CA GLY A 49 23.74 -24.81 15.01
C GLY A 49 23.63 -25.43 13.62
N ALA A 50 23.26 -26.72 13.55
CA ALA A 50 23.08 -27.41 12.27
C ALA A 50 21.86 -26.93 11.48
N LYS A 51 20.97 -26.17 12.14
CA LYS A 51 19.72 -25.68 11.56
C LYS A 51 19.63 -24.16 11.67
N LEU A 52 19.12 -23.55 10.61
CA LEU A 52 18.71 -22.16 10.60
C LEU A 52 17.19 -22.10 10.72
N ARG A 53 16.71 -21.52 11.81
CA ARG A 53 15.30 -21.52 12.17
C ARG A 53 14.66 -20.19 11.81
N LEU A 54 13.57 -20.29 11.05
CA LEU A 54 12.86 -19.16 10.46
C LEU A 54 11.44 -19.09 11.03
N THR A 55 10.97 -17.89 11.35
CA THR A 55 9.57 -17.62 11.71
C THR A 55 9.10 -16.34 11.05
N PHE A 56 8.32 -16.47 9.97
CA PHE A 56 7.73 -15.31 9.29
C PHE A 56 6.67 -14.68 10.19
N LYS A 57 6.63 -13.35 10.28
CA LYS A 57 5.63 -12.63 11.07
C LYS A 57 4.42 -12.33 10.17
N ALA A 58 3.98 -11.08 10.07
CA ALA A 58 2.91 -10.67 9.17
C ALA A 58 3.42 -10.52 7.72
N ALA A 59 4.10 -11.54 7.21
CA ALA A 59 4.83 -11.49 5.94
C ALA A 59 4.41 -12.66 5.06
N VAL A 60 4.00 -12.38 3.83
CA VAL A 60 3.46 -13.35 2.86
C VAL A 60 4.21 -13.23 1.54
N GLY A 61 4.42 -14.34 0.84
CA GLY A 61 5.05 -14.30 -0.48
C GLY A 61 6.02 -15.46 -0.73
N VAL A 62 7.05 -15.20 -1.55
CA VAL A 62 7.98 -16.22 -2.02
C VAL A 62 9.43 -15.77 -1.78
N ILE A 63 10.25 -16.67 -1.28
CA ILE A 63 11.70 -16.50 -1.16
C ILE A 63 12.38 -17.67 -1.84
N VAL A 64 13.24 -17.38 -2.82
CA VAL A 64 14.09 -18.36 -3.47
C VAL A 64 15.52 -18.17 -2.96
N LEU A 65 16.01 -19.22 -2.31
CA LEU A 65 17.38 -19.41 -1.85
C LEU A 65 18.07 -20.44 -2.75
N GLY A 66 19.38 -20.65 -2.58
CA GLY A 66 20.13 -21.60 -3.42
C GLY A 66 19.57 -23.02 -3.39
N ALA A 67 19.17 -23.53 -2.22
CA ALA A 67 18.64 -24.88 -2.05
C ALA A 67 17.13 -24.94 -1.74
N TYR A 68 16.50 -23.80 -1.45
CA TYR A 68 15.13 -23.74 -0.92
C TYR A 68 14.27 -22.74 -1.67
N ARG A 69 13.01 -23.09 -1.89
CA ARG A 69 11.93 -22.19 -2.26
C ARG A 69 10.93 -22.16 -1.13
N ILE A 70 10.78 -21.04 -0.46
CA ILE A 70 9.88 -20.87 0.67
C ILE A 70 8.68 -20.07 0.19
N VAL A 71 7.50 -20.66 0.29
CA VAL A 71 6.22 -20.00 0.02
C VAL A 71 5.52 -19.78 1.35
N VAL A 72 5.29 -18.52 1.70
CA VAL A 72 4.61 -18.11 2.93
C VAL A 72 3.20 -17.65 2.59
N GLU A 73 2.21 -18.31 3.18
CA GLU A 73 0.79 -18.07 2.95
C GLU A 73 0.18 -17.22 4.07
N PRO A 74 -0.82 -16.38 3.77
CA PRO A 74 -1.49 -15.55 4.77
C PRO A 74 -2.21 -16.43 5.80
N LYS A 75 -2.20 -15.99 7.07
CA LYS A 75 -2.90 -16.69 8.14
C LYS A 75 -4.41 -16.60 8.00
N PHE A 76 -4.94 -15.56 7.36
CA PHE A 76 -6.36 -15.51 7.00
C PHE A 76 -6.56 -16.21 5.66
N ALA A 77 -7.65 -16.96 5.52
CA ALA A 77 -8.03 -17.56 4.26
C ALA A 77 -8.50 -16.45 3.32
N PHE A 78 -7.56 -15.83 2.62
CA PHE A 78 -7.87 -15.06 1.43
C PHE A 78 -7.86 -16.04 0.26
N ASP A 79 -8.93 -16.06 -0.53
CA ASP A 79 -8.76 -16.44 -1.94
C ASP A 79 -7.67 -15.52 -2.53
N GLY A 80 -6.69 -16.08 -3.23
CA GLY A 80 -5.61 -15.32 -3.85
C GLY A 80 -6.13 -14.17 -4.72
N THR A 81 -7.28 -14.37 -5.36
CA THR A 81 -7.98 -13.33 -6.13
C THR A 81 -8.41 -12.17 -5.25
N ARG A 82 -8.97 -12.46 -4.07
CA ARG A 82 -9.45 -11.46 -3.14
C ARG A 82 -8.31 -10.66 -2.52
N LEU A 83 -7.17 -11.30 -2.22
CA LEU A 83 -5.97 -10.58 -1.78
C LEU A 83 -5.48 -9.58 -2.83
N ILE A 84 -5.51 -9.94 -4.12
CA ILE A 84 -5.19 -9.01 -5.20
C ILE A 84 -6.18 -7.85 -5.24
N GLU A 85 -7.48 -8.12 -5.13
CA GLU A 85 -8.47 -7.05 -5.16
C GLU A 85 -8.29 -6.06 -4.01
N TRP A 86 -8.00 -6.54 -2.80
CA TRP A 86 -7.67 -5.69 -1.65
C TRP A 86 -6.38 -4.91 -1.85
N MET A 87 -5.35 -5.52 -2.46
CA MET A 87 -4.11 -4.82 -2.81
C MET A 87 -4.35 -3.76 -3.89
N CYS A 88 -5.04 -4.09 -4.97
CA CYS A 88 -5.44 -3.16 -6.04
C CYS A 88 -6.22 -1.97 -5.47
N TYR A 89 -7.18 -2.26 -4.58
CA TYR A 89 -7.95 -1.26 -3.86
C TYR A 89 -7.06 -0.33 -3.02
N ALA A 90 -6.17 -0.89 -2.20
CA ALA A 90 -5.22 -0.11 -1.38
C ALA A 90 -4.31 0.79 -2.25
N LEU A 91 -3.90 0.29 -3.42
CA LEU A 91 -2.98 0.96 -4.32
C LEU A 91 -3.63 1.87 -5.36
N LYS A 92 -4.96 1.94 -5.40
CA LYS A 92 -5.74 2.66 -6.44
C LYS A 92 -5.35 2.21 -7.86
N VAL A 93 -5.11 0.91 -8.00
CA VAL A 93 -4.84 0.25 -9.28
C VAL A 93 -6.11 -0.50 -9.66
N ASP A 94 -6.57 -0.29 -10.90
CA ASP A 94 -7.72 -1.03 -11.41
C ASP A 94 -7.37 -2.53 -11.47
N PRO A 95 -8.19 -3.43 -10.90
CA PRO A 95 -7.99 -4.86 -11.09
C PRO A 95 -8.11 -5.17 -12.59
N PRO A 96 -7.33 -6.12 -13.10
CA PRO A 96 -7.29 -6.39 -14.53
C PRO A 96 -8.57 -7.12 -14.98
N LEU A 97 -8.87 -6.97 -16.27
CA LEU A 97 -10.10 -7.41 -16.93
C LEU A 97 -10.51 -8.87 -16.67
N ASP A 98 -11.80 -9.16 -16.82
CA ASP A 98 -12.46 -10.44 -16.50
C ASP A 98 -11.85 -11.70 -17.17
N ASP A 99 -11.13 -11.55 -18.28
CA ASP A 99 -10.38 -12.64 -18.93
C ASP A 99 -9.20 -13.14 -18.09
N LEU A 100 -8.58 -12.26 -17.31
CA LEU A 100 -7.48 -12.61 -16.40
C LEU A 100 -8.03 -13.29 -15.14
N ARG A 101 -9.18 -12.82 -14.63
CA ARG A 101 -9.89 -13.44 -13.51
C ARG A 101 -10.17 -14.92 -13.76
N ARG A 102 -10.61 -15.32 -14.96
CA ARG A 102 -10.87 -16.75 -15.26
C ARG A 102 -9.63 -17.64 -15.17
N ARG A 103 -8.46 -17.13 -15.57
CA ARG A 103 -7.18 -17.87 -15.47
C ARG A 103 -6.62 -17.88 -14.05
N TRP A 104 -6.93 -16.84 -13.27
CA TRP A 104 -6.60 -16.77 -11.85
C TRP A 104 -7.36 -17.80 -11.00
N MET A 105 -8.63 -18.05 -11.34
CA MET A 105 -9.51 -18.96 -10.60
C MET A 105 -9.23 -20.45 -10.85
N SER A 106 -8.43 -20.80 -11.87
CA SER A 106 -8.21 -22.18 -12.30
C SER A 106 -6.95 -22.83 -11.73
N ALA A 107 -6.18 -22.14 -10.89
CA ALA A 107 -4.87 -22.62 -10.48
C ALA A 107 -4.69 -22.57 -8.96
N ASP A 108 -4.10 -23.63 -8.39
CA ASP A 108 -3.57 -23.70 -7.02
C ASP A 108 -2.32 -22.78 -6.86
N THR A 109 -2.44 -21.54 -7.33
CA THR A 109 -1.34 -20.59 -7.50
C THR A 109 -1.28 -19.61 -6.34
N GLY A 110 -0.09 -19.48 -5.76
CA GLY A 110 0.17 -18.47 -4.74
C GLY A 110 0.02 -17.06 -5.31
N PHE A 111 -0.23 -16.09 -4.41
CA PHE A 111 -0.44 -14.68 -4.75
C PHE A 111 0.59 -14.08 -5.73
N PHE A 112 1.87 -14.42 -5.59
CA PHE A 112 2.91 -13.95 -6.53
C PHE A 112 2.63 -14.35 -7.99
N ASP A 113 2.23 -15.59 -8.21
CA ASP A 113 1.99 -16.12 -9.55
C ASP A 113 0.83 -15.39 -10.22
N LEU A 114 -0.20 -15.02 -9.45
CA LEU A 114 -1.32 -14.24 -9.96
C LEU A 114 -0.90 -12.85 -10.46
N ILE A 115 -0.03 -12.15 -9.73
CA ILE A 115 0.55 -10.87 -10.16
C ILE A 115 1.44 -11.06 -11.40
N ALA A 116 2.23 -12.13 -11.43
CA ALA A 116 3.06 -12.49 -12.58
C ALA A 116 2.21 -12.82 -13.83
N PHE A 117 1.10 -13.56 -13.69
CA PHE A 117 0.14 -13.80 -14.77
C PHE A 117 -0.43 -12.48 -15.32
N ALA A 118 -0.80 -11.56 -14.44
CA ALA A 118 -1.32 -10.24 -14.81
C ALA A 118 -0.30 -9.45 -15.62
N LEU A 119 0.95 -9.38 -15.13
CA LEU A 119 2.06 -8.74 -15.83
C LEU A 119 2.29 -9.37 -17.22
N VAL A 120 2.38 -10.70 -17.29
CA VAL A 120 2.61 -11.41 -18.56
C VAL A 120 1.49 -11.12 -19.55
N ALA A 121 0.24 -11.08 -19.10
CA ALA A 121 -0.89 -10.78 -19.97
C ALA A 121 -0.84 -9.36 -20.55
N GLU A 122 -0.60 -8.35 -19.70
CA GLU A 122 -0.49 -6.95 -20.14
C GLU A 122 0.73 -6.75 -21.06
N CYS A 123 1.88 -7.34 -20.72
CA CYS A 123 3.07 -7.31 -21.57
C CYS A 123 2.84 -8.01 -22.92
N ARG A 124 2.05 -9.09 -22.96
CA ARG A 124 1.72 -9.80 -24.21
C ARG A 124 0.89 -8.91 -25.13
N GLN A 125 -0.05 -8.14 -24.58
CA GLN A 125 -0.82 -7.15 -25.34
C GLN A 125 0.08 -6.05 -25.89
N LEU A 126 1.01 -5.52 -25.07
CA LEU A 126 1.97 -4.50 -25.49
C LEU A 126 2.88 -4.99 -26.63
N ALA A 127 3.40 -6.21 -26.51
CA ALA A 127 4.26 -6.81 -27.54
C ALA A 127 3.50 -7.01 -28.86
N ARG A 128 2.26 -7.51 -28.81
CA ARG A 128 1.39 -7.67 -29.99
C ARG A 128 1.05 -6.34 -30.66
N ALA A 129 0.85 -5.28 -29.87
CA ALA A 129 0.55 -3.94 -30.37
C ALA A 129 1.79 -3.15 -30.86
N GLY A 130 2.97 -3.77 -30.84
CA GLY A 130 4.26 -3.16 -31.18
C GLY A 130 4.76 -2.23 -30.07
N LEU A 131 6.01 -2.43 -29.63
CA LEU A 131 6.61 -1.63 -28.57
C LEU A 131 6.76 -0.15 -28.99
N ARG A 132 6.56 0.74 -28.02
CA ARG A 132 6.81 2.17 -28.18
C ARG A 132 8.29 2.38 -28.47
N ARG A 133 8.56 3.24 -29.45
CA ARG A 133 9.88 3.78 -29.73
C ARG A 133 9.87 5.28 -29.48
N ASP A 134 10.98 5.79 -28.95
CA ASP A 134 11.16 7.22 -28.69
C ASP A 134 12.49 7.71 -29.25
N TYR A 135 12.57 9.00 -29.50
CA TYR A 135 13.80 9.64 -29.97
C TYR A 135 14.77 9.82 -28.79
N ARG A 136 15.85 9.05 -28.80
CA ARG A 136 16.91 9.16 -27.80
C ARG A 136 18.09 9.91 -28.40
N ARG A 137 18.57 10.91 -27.68
CA ARG A 137 19.82 11.60 -28.03
C ARG A 137 20.99 10.62 -27.87
N ARG A 138 21.76 10.45 -28.94
CA ARG A 138 23.01 9.70 -28.95
C ARG A 138 24.16 10.63 -29.29
N GLU A 139 25.30 10.34 -28.69
CA GLU A 139 26.56 11.02 -28.95
C GLU A 139 27.55 9.98 -29.47
N SER A 140 28.05 10.18 -30.69
CA SER A 140 28.96 9.27 -31.38
C SER A 140 30.10 10.03 -32.03
N VAL A 141 31.13 9.29 -32.45
CA VAL A 141 32.19 9.81 -33.31
C VAL A 141 32.03 9.13 -34.66
N GLU A 142 31.72 9.90 -35.69
CA GLU A 142 31.42 9.40 -37.03
C GLU A 142 32.26 10.13 -38.07
N SER A 143 32.50 9.48 -39.21
CA SER A 143 33.19 10.10 -40.35
C SER A 143 32.29 11.01 -41.18
N VAL A 144 30.99 11.02 -40.89
CA VAL A 144 29.98 11.83 -41.58
C VAL A 144 29.14 12.61 -40.57
N LEU A 145 28.70 13.81 -40.95
CA LEU A 145 27.84 14.62 -40.11
C LEU A 145 26.39 14.11 -40.17
N ARG A 146 25.99 13.32 -39.17
CA ARG A 146 24.60 12.92 -38.95
C ARG A 146 24.03 13.67 -37.74
N GLY A 147 23.00 14.49 -37.95
CA GLY A 147 22.42 15.33 -36.90
C GLY A 147 23.21 16.64 -36.71
N SER A 148 23.65 16.92 -35.47
CA SER A 148 24.33 18.17 -35.10
C SER A 148 25.76 17.91 -34.60
N LEU A 149 26.71 18.78 -34.93
CA LEU A 149 28.09 18.66 -34.45
C LEU A 149 28.20 19.14 -32.98
N ASP A 150 28.84 18.34 -32.12
CA ASP A 150 29.24 18.76 -30.78
C ASP A 150 30.54 19.56 -30.86
N PHE A 151 30.41 20.85 -31.21
CA PHE A 151 31.54 21.73 -31.46
C PHE A 151 32.49 21.82 -30.25
N GLY A 152 31.95 21.87 -29.02
CA GLY A 152 32.74 21.93 -27.80
C GLY A 152 33.65 20.70 -27.65
N ARG A 153 33.10 19.49 -27.82
CA ARG A 153 33.93 18.27 -27.76
C ARG A 153 34.87 18.14 -28.96
N GLN A 154 34.45 18.59 -30.15
CA GLN A 154 35.30 18.54 -31.34
C GLN A 154 36.56 19.38 -31.15
N VAL A 155 36.39 20.64 -30.71
CA VAL A 155 37.53 21.55 -30.47
C VAL A 155 38.39 21.06 -29.31
N SER A 156 37.80 20.63 -28.20
CA SER A 156 38.60 20.21 -27.04
C SER A 156 39.34 18.88 -27.20
N ARG A 157 38.79 17.91 -27.95
CA ARG A 157 39.34 16.54 -28.00
C ARG A 157 39.93 16.14 -29.34
N ARG A 158 39.55 16.83 -30.42
CA ARG A 158 39.88 16.45 -31.81
C ARG A 158 40.06 17.67 -32.71
N PHE A 159 40.70 18.71 -32.20
CA PHE A 159 40.98 19.93 -32.97
C PHE A 159 41.73 19.59 -34.27
N GLY A 160 41.24 20.08 -35.40
CA GLY A 160 41.83 19.85 -36.73
C GLY A 160 41.54 18.48 -37.38
N GLN A 161 40.93 17.52 -36.66
CA GLN A 161 40.50 16.25 -37.27
C GLN A 161 39.11 16.42 -37.90
N VAL A 162 39.01 16.18 -39.21
CA VAL A 162 37.77 16.32 -39.99
C VAL A 162 37.17 14.97 -40.42
N ASP A 163 37.94 13.88 -40.27
CA ASP A 163 37.54 12.49 -40.53
C ASP A 163 36.82 11.83 -39.34
N ARG A 164 36.80 12.49 -38.18
CA ARG A 164 36.19 12.01 -36.93
C ARG A 164 35.43 13.12 -36.23
N LEU A 165 34.14 13.20 -36.50
CA LEU A 165 33.24 14.24 -36.02
C LEU A 165 32.48 13.75 -34.80
N HIS A 166 32.59 14.48 -33.69
CA HIS A 166 31.72 14.31 -32.53
C HIS A 166 30.32 14.80 -32.88
N VAL A 167 29.36 13.89 -33.05
CA VAL A 167 28.00 14.21 -33.48
C VAL A 167 26.96 13.84 -32.42
N ARG A 168 25.92 14.66 -32.37
CA ARG A 168 24.70 14.51 -31.56
C ARG A 168 23.53 14.32 -32.51
N HIS A 169 22.95 13.12 -32.50
CA HIS A 169 21.77 12.79 -33.29
C HIS A 169 20.68 12.15 -32.42
N PHE A 170 19.47 12.03 -32.97
CA PHE A 170 18.34 11.40 -32.30
C PHE A 170 17.94 10.15 -33.06
N ASP A 171 18.12 8.99 -32.44
CA ASP A 171 17.69 7.71 -32.99
C ASP A 171 16.36 7.31 -32.37
N ARG A 172 15.46 6.79 -33.20
CA ARG A 172 14.18 6.24 -32.75
C ARG A 172 14.39 4.80 -32.30
N ASP A 173 14.44 4.61 -30.99
CA ASP A 173 14.83 3.36 -30.33
C ASP A 173 13.72 2.87 -29.39
N ASP A 174 13.58 1.55 -29.22
CA ASP A 174 12.67 0.95 -28.23
C ASP A 174 13.35 0.74 -26.87
N ALA A 175 14.67 0.91 -26.74
CA ALA A 175 15.39 0.87 -25.46
C ALA A 175 15.08 2.08 -24.55
N ILE A 176 13.81 2.27 -24.23
CA ILE A 176 13.24 3.32 -23.37
C ILE A 176 12.81 2.72 -22.03
N TRP A 177 12.68 3.57 -21.03
CA TRP A 177 12.40 3.13 -19.66
C TRP A 177 11.08 2.34 -19.56
N GLU A 178 10.07 2.68 -20.37
CA GLU A 178 8.77 2.00 -20.37
C GLU A 178 8.92 0.51 -20.71
N ASN A 179 9.72 0.20 -21.74
CA ASN A 179 9.95 -1.15 -22.21
C ASN A 179 10.94 -1.90 -21.31
N GLN A 180 12.01 -1.22 -20.88
CA GLN A 180 13.02 -1.76 -19.97
C GLN A 180 12.44 -2.15 -18.61
N ALA A 181 11.49 -1.37 -18.09
CA ALA A 181 10.77 -1.72 -16.86
C ALA A 181 9.96 -3.02 -17.02
N CYS A 182 9.29 -3.20 -18.15
CA CYS A 182 8.56 -4.44 -18.47
C CYS A 182 9.50 -5.64 -18.59
N HIS A 183 10.61 -5.50 -19.34
CA HIS A 183 11.66 -6.53 -19.42
C HIS A 183 12.12 -6.98 -18.03
N THR A 184 12.47 -6.01 -17.19
CA THR A 184 12.98 -6.25 -15.85
C THR A 184 11.97 -7.01 -14.98
N ALA A 185 10.71 -6.59 -15.01
CA ALA A 185 9.65 -7.23 -14.24
C ALA A 185 9.34 -8.65 -14.75
N LEU A 186 9.36 -8.87 -16.08
CA LEU A 186 9.19 -10.21 -16.67
C LEU A 186 10.33 -11.15 -16.29
N CYS A 187 11.58 -10.67 -16.26
CA CYS A 187 12.70 -11.46 -15.75
C CYS A 187 12.52 -11.85 -14.28
N LYS A 188 12.04 -10.92 -13.43
CA LYS A 188 11.74 -11.24 -12.03
C LYS A 188 10.58 -12.24 -11.90
N ALA A 189 9.52 -12.08 -12.70
CA ALA A 189 8.41 -13.03 -12.80
C ALA A 189 8.91 -14.43 -13.16
N ALA A 190 9.76 -14.55 -14.18
CA ALA A 190 10.32 -15.82 -14.63
C ALA A 190 11.13 -16.55 -13.55
N ARG A 191 11.90 -15.82 -12.72
CA ARG A 191 12.71 -16.43 -11.65
C ARG A 191 11.89 -16.85 -10.45
N LEU A 192 10.81 -16.13 -10.16
CA LEU A 192 10.04 -16.29 -8.93
C LEU A 192 8.75 -17.09 -9.08
N ALA A 193 8.23 -17.25 -10.30
CA ALA A 193 6.99 -17.98 -10.53
C ALA A 193 7.08 -19.42 -10.01
N ASN A 194 6.02 -19.90 -9.36
CA ASN A 194 5.92 -21.29 -8.90
C ASN A 194 5.57 -22.21 -10.06
N HIS A 195 4.72 -21.74 -10.97
CA HIS A 195 4.27 -22.50 -12.13
C HIS A 195 5.33 -22.52 -13.25
N PRO A 196 5.82 -23.69 -13.68
CA PRO A 196 6.84 -23.80 -14.73
C PRO A 196 6.43 -23.14 -16.05
N ASP A 197 5.18 -23.34 -16.49
CA ASP A 197 4.70 -22.73 -17.74
C ASP A 197 4.64 -21.20 -17.68
N LEU A 198 4.28 -20.63 -16.51
CA LEU A 198 4.31 -19.18 -16.32
C LEU A 198 5.74 -18.66 -16.33
N ALA A 199 6.67 -19.37 -15.67
CA ALA A 199 8.08 -19.02 -15.67
C ALA A 199 8.66 -19.01 -17.10
N LEU A 200 8.35 -20.06 -17.86
CA LEU A 200 8.78 -20.21 -19.25
C LEU A 200 8.17 -19.12 -20.14
N GLU A 201 6.87 -18.85 -19.99
CA GLU A 201 6.19 -17.80 -20.76
C GLU A 201 6.75 -16.41 -20.43
N ALA A 202 6.95 -16.09 -19.16
CA ALA A 202 7.54 -14.82 -18.74
C ALA A 202 8.96 -14.66 -19.30
N ALA A 203 9.77 -15.72 -19.27
CA ALA A 203 11.12 -15.71 -19.84
C ALA A 203 11.12 -15.56 -21.36
N ALA A 204 10.20 -16.21 -22.07
CA ALA A 204 10.05 -16.09 -23.51
C ALA A 204 9.60 -14.68 -23.90
N LEU A 205 8.60 -14.14 -23.21
CA LEU A 205 8.07 -12.81 -23.46
C LEU A 205 9.09 -11.71 -23.14
N ALA A 206 9.93 -11.89 -22.10
CA ALA A 206 11.00 -10.95 -21.78
C ALA A 206 11.94 -10.70 -22.97
N LYS A 207 12.20 -11.70 -23.82
CA LYS A 207 13.06 -11.56 -25.01
C LYS A 207 12.50 -10.58 -26.05
N ALA A 208 11.19 -10.32 -26.04
CA ALA A 208 10.58 -9.34 -26.93
C ALA A 208 10.80 -7.89 -26.48
N PHE A 209 11.26 -7.67 -25.24
CA PHE A 209 11.51 -6.35 -24.68
C PHE A 209 13.02 -6.05 -24.62
N PRO A 210 13.44 -4.80 -24.88
CA PRO A 210 14.83 -4.38 -24.79
C PRO A 210 15.37 -4.54 -23.38
N ARG A 211 16.57 -5.14 -23.31
CA ARG A 211 17.26 -5.45 -22.06
C ARG A 211 17.68 -4.19 -21.32
N THR A 212 17.72 -4.32 -20.00
CA THR A 212 18.42 -3.40 -19.10
C THR A 212 19.06 -4.22 -18.00
N ASP A 213 20.30 -3.88 -17.65
CA ASP A 213 21.06 -4.61 -16.65
C ASP A 213 20.81 -4.08 -15.23
N ASN A 214 19.94 -3.07 -15.06
CA ASN A 214 19.76 -2.38 -13.79
C ASN A 214 18.32 -2.38 -13.28
N LEU A 215 18.03 -3.35 -12.40
CA LEU A 215 16.77 -3.47 -11.65
C LEU A 215 16.37 -2.19 -10.90
N ARG A 216 17.31 -1.56 -10.18
CA ARG A 216 17.05 -0.33 -9.40
C ARG A 216 16.67 0.83 -10.30
N SER A 217 17.30 0.92 -11.47
CA SER A 217 16.97 1.93 -12.49
C SER A 217 15.53 1.77 -12.97
N SER A 218 15.09 0.54 -13.24
CA SER A 218 13.70 0.26 -13.64
C SER A 218 12.68 0.61 -12.56
N ALA A 219 12.93 0.22 -11.30
CA ALA A 219 12.05 0.58 -10.18
C ALA A 219 11.99 2.11 -9.98
N ALA A 220 13.14 2.78 -10.00
CA ALA A 220 13.21 4.23 -9.86
C ALA A 220 12.56 4.98 -11.04
N ALA A 221 12.64 4.43 -12.26
CA ALA A 221 11.98 4.98 -13.43
C ALA A 221 10.46 4.84 -13.34
N LEU A 222 9.97 3.67 -12.92
CA LEU A 222 8.55 3.48 -12.64
C LEU A 222 8.07 4.51 -11.63
N ARG A 223 8.73 4.67 -10.48
CA ARG A 223 8.36 5.66 -9.46
C ARG A 223 8.19 7.08 -10.00
N ARG A 224 9.06 7.49 -10.92
CA ARG A 224 9.03 8.83 -11.54
C ARG A 224 8.17 8.90 -12.80
N ALA A 225 7.54 7.80 -13.19
CA ALA A 225 6.78 7.71 -14.43
C ALA A 225 5.70 8.81 -14.51
N ARG A 226 5.54 9.32 -15.72
CA ARG A 226 4.43 10.19 -16.11
C ARG A 226 3.77 9.59 -17.32
N TYR A 227 2.45 9.41 -17.21
CA TYR A 227 1.66 8.84 -18.29
C TYR A 227 1.07 9.97 -19.14
N THR A 228 1.42 9.97 -20.42
CA THR A 228 0.90 10.85 -21.47
C THR A 228 0.06 10.04 -22.44
N ARG A 229 -0.58 10.70 -23.42
CA ARG A 229 -1.29 10.00 -24.51
C ARG A 229 -0.40 8.98 -25.23
N ALA A 230 0.91 9.22 -25.32
CA ALA A 230 1.85 8.36 -26.04
C ALA A 230 2.21 7.05 -25.32
N ASN A 231 2.10 7.00 -23.99
CA ASN A 231 2.48 5.82 -23.20
C ASN A 231 1.37 5.35 -22.24
N ARG A 232 0.16 5.92 -22.33
CA ARG A 232 -1.01 5.53 -21.50
C ARG A 232 -1.28 4.03 -21.50
N ARG A 233 -1.10 3.36 -22.64
CA ARG A 233 -1.29 1.90 -22.79
C ARG A 233 -0.34 1.06 -21.91
N TYR A 234 0.78 1.61 -21.45
CA TYR A 234 1.72 0.91 -20.57
C TYR A 234 1.30 0.90 -19.10
N ARG A 235 0.33 1.76 -18.71
CA ARG A 235 -0.06 1.94 -17.31
C ARG A 235 -0.46 0.62 -16.61
N PRO A 236 -1.24 -0.29 -17.23
CA PRO A 236 -1.58 -1.57 -16.60
C PRO A 236 -0.34 -2.45 -16.36
N ALA A 237 0.47 -2.70 -17.40
CA ALA A 237 1.71 -3.48 -17.28
C ALA A 237 2.66 -2.89 -16.22
N HIS A 238 2.79 -1.56 -16.20
CA HIS A 238 3.63 -0.86 -15.23
C HIS A 238 3.09 -0.95 -13.82
N ALA A 239 1.77 -1.02 -13.61
CA ALA A 239 1.20 -1.21 -12.27
C ALA A 239 1.65 -2.55 -11.68
N TRP A 240 1.56 -3.64 -12.45
CA TRP A 240 2.06 -4.94 -12.05
C TRP A 240 3.59 -4.97 -11.91
N ALA A 241 4.31 -4.32 -12.83
CA ALA A 241 5.76 -4.23 -12.78
C ALA A 241 6.25 -3.55 -11.49
N ARG A 242 5.58 -2.48 -11.05
CA ARG A 242 5.92 -1.81 -9.77
C ARG A 242 5.75 -2.74 -8.58
N MET A 243 4.68 -3.54 -8.58
CA MET A 243 4.47 -4.54 -7.53
C MET A 243 5.64 -5.53 -7.55
N LEU A 244 5.91 -6.19 -8.67
CA LEU A 244 7.00 -7.16 -8.72
C LEU A 244 8.37 -6.55 -8.36
N LEU A 245 8.66 -5.33 -8.81
CA LEU A 245 9.95 -4.69 -8.63
C LEU A 245 10.13 -4.01 -7.26
N ASN A 246 9.18 -4.18 -6.33
CA ASN A 246 9.22 -3.60 -4.99
C ASN A 246 9.44 -2.07 -5.03
N ASP A 247 8.70 -1.37 -5.91
CA ASP A 247 8.75 0.09 -5.95
C ASP A 247 8.30 0.66 -4.59
N GLU A 248 9.22 1.31 -3.87
CA GLU A 248 8.97 1.96 -2.56
C GLU A 248 7.77 2.92 -2.58
N SER A 249 7.34 3.41 -3.75
CA SER A 249 6.15 4.27 -3.89
C SER A 249 4.80 3.54 -3.83
N ILE A 250 4.79 2.20 -3.88
CA ILE A 250 3.61 1.37 -3.64
C ILE A 250 3.29 1.24 -2.13
N GLY A 251 3.96 2.06 -1.30
CA GLY A 251 3.94 1.98 0.15
C GLY A 251 4.94 0.92 0.59
N ASP A 252 5.39 0.97 1.83
CA ASP A 252 6.28 -0.03 2.45
C ASP A 252 5.68 -1.46 2.50
N LEU A 253 4.63 -1.74 1.70
CA LEU A 253 3.96 -3.01 1.51
C LEU A 253 4.90 -4.10 1.01
N LEU A 254 5.77 -3.76 0.05
CA LEU A 254 6.65 -4.72 -0.62
C LEU A 254 8.10 -4.44 -0.26
N VAL A 255 8.79 -5.50 0.14
CA VAL A 255 10.08 -5.35 0.81
C VAL A 255 11.22 -5.57 -0.16
N ASP A 256 12.05 -4.54 -0.37
CA ASP A 256 13.29 -4.68 -1.12
C ASP A 256 14.28 -5.56 -0.34
N SER A 257 14.50 -6.77 -0.85
CA SER A 257 15.51 -7.73 -0.40
C SER A 257 16.88 -7.49 -1.05
N GLY A 258 17.02 -6.42 -1.84
CA GLY A 258 18.22 -6.04 -2.58
C GLY A 258 18.12 -6.37 -4.08
N ALA A 259 18.87 -5.66 -4.92
CA ALA A 259 18.81 -5.77 -6.38
C ALA A 259 19.21 -7.14 -6.96
N THR A 260 19.63 -8.09 -6.14
CA THR A 260 20.02 -9.45 -6.53
C THR A 260 19.24 -10.53 -5.78
N ALA A 261 18.19 -10.14 -5.05
CA ALA A 261 17.42 -11.08 -4.25
C ALA A 261 16.17 -11.56 -5.00
N ASP A 262 16.09 -12.88 -5.17
CA ASP A 262 14.92 -13.57 -5.66
C ASP A 262 13.93 -13.78 -4.50
N ALA A 263 13.40 -12.67 -4.00
CA ALA A 263 12.29 -12.68 -3.06
C ALA A 263 11.22 -11.64 -3.44
N PHE A 264 9.98 -12.01 -3.13
CA PHE A 264 8.81 -11.14 -3.18
C PHE A 264 8.04 -11.35 -1.88
N ILE A 265 8.11 -10.36 -0.99
CA ILE A 265 7.48 -10.40 0.33
C ILE A 265 6.57 -9.19 0.48
N LEU A 266 5.33 -9.47 0.87
CA LEU A 266 4.28 -8.54 1.21
C LEU A 266 4.13 -8.47 2.73
N ASP A 267 4.31 -7.27 3.28
CA ASP A 267 3.97 -6.96 4.67
C ASP A 267 2.45 -6.78 4.79
N MET A 268 1.81 -7.75 5.43
CA MET A 268 0.37 -7.80 5.60
C MET A 268 -0.15 -6.76 6.59
N ASN A 269 0.66 -6.31 7.57
CA ASN A 269 0.26 -5.20 8.43
C ASN A 269 0.16 -3.93 7.59
N LYS A 270 1.20 -3.63 6.83
CA LYS A 270 1.25 -2.44 5.97
C LYS A 270 0.16 -2.47 4.90
N LEU A 271 -0.11 -3.63 4.31
CA LEU A 271 -1.20 -3.76 3.34
C LEU A 271 -2.53 -3.44 4.01
N TRP A 272 -2.79 -4.01 5.18
CA TRP A 272 -4.02 -3.77 5.91
C TRP A 272 -4.17 -2.29 6.34
N GLU A 273 -3.09 -1.65 6.79
CA GLU A 273 -3.06 -0.20 7.07
C GLU A 273 -3.48 0.61 5.83
N ALA A 274 -2.95 0.28 4.65
CA ALA A 274 -3.28 0.97 3.41
C ALA A 274 -4.74 0.74 2.98
N VAL A 275 -5.23 -0.49 3.11
CA VAL A 275 -6.66 -0.83 2.89
C VAL A 275 -7.55 0.00 3.80
N VAL A 276 -7.27 0.03 5.10
CA VAL A 276 -8.06 0.76 6.10
C VAL A 276 -8.02 2.25 5.84
N LYS A 277 -6.85 2.85 5.60
CA LYS A 277 -6.72 4.27 5.24
C LYS A 277 -7.60 4.61 4.04
N ARG A 278 -7.59 3.78 3.00
CA ARG A 278 -8.41 4.00 1.81
C ARG A 278 -9.90 3.86 2.12
N MET A 279 -10.29 2.82 2.85
CA MET A 279 -11.67 2.57 3.26
C MET A 279 -12.23 3.70 4.10
N VAL A 280 -11.46 4.21 5.07
CA VAL A 280 -11.86 5.35 5.88
C VAL A 280 -12.00 6.60 5.01
N ALA A 281 -11.04 6.88 4.12
CA ALA A 281 -11.13 8.02 3.21
C ALA A 281 -12.39 7.98 2.33
N ASP A 282 -12.70 6.81 1.78
CA ASP A 282 -13.86 6.63 0.90
C ASP A 282 -15.19 6.72 1.69
N ALA A 283 -15.21 6.24 2.94
CA ALA A 283 -16.36 6.30 3.84
C ALA A 283 -16.69 7.72 4.35
N VAL A 284 -15.65 8.53 4.64
CA VAL A 284 -15.84 9.87 5.23
C VAL A 284 -16.08 10.97 4.17
N ALA A 285 -15.63 10.76 2.93
CA ALA A 285 -15.74 11.77 1.88
C ALA A 285 -17.19 12.22 1.59
N PRO A 286 -18.21 11.32 1.53
CA PRO A 286 -19.62 11.72 1.38
C PRO A 286 -20.18 12.50 2.56
N MET A 287 -19.51 12.50 3.71
CA MET A 287 -19.94 13.18 4.95
C MET A 287 -19.17 14.48 5.18
N ASN A 288 -18.52 15.03 4.14
CA ASN A 288 -17.61 16.17 4.24
C ASN A 288 -16.48 15.98 5.26
N GLY A 289 -16.13 14.73 5.56
CA GLY A 289 -14.99 14.36 6.38
C GLY A 289 -13.72 14.21 5.55
N SER A 290 -12.57 14.28 6.21
CA SER A 290 -11.27 14.06 5.58
C SER A 290 -10.29 13.36 6.51
N LEU A 291 -9.29 12.72 5.90
CA LEU A 291 -8.14 12.23 6.64
C LEU A 291 -7.21 13.39 6.98
N ILE A 292 -6.86 13.51 8.25
CA ILE A 292 -5.86 14.46 8.72
C ILE A 292 -4.46 13.97 8.28
N PRO A 293 -3.65 14.81 7.62
CA PRO A 293 -2.32 14.42 7.19
C PRO A 293 -1.41 14.02 8.36
N ALA A 294 -0.71 12.90 8.21
CA ALA A 294 0.23 12.41 9.24
C ALA A 294 1.43 13.36 9.49
N ALA A 295 1.72 14.29 8.58
CA ALA A 295 2.82 15.25 8.69
C ALA A 295 2.43 16.56 9.42
N GLY A 296 1.24 16.62 10.03
CA GLY A 296 0.72 17.82 10.69
C GLY A 296 1.09 17.98 12.17
N PRO A 297 0.60 19.06 12.82
CA PRO A 297 0.78 19.29 14.25
C PRO A 297 -0.02 18.31 15.11
N ASP A 298 -1.04 17.66 14.55
CA ASP A 298 -2.03 16.80 15.23
C ASP A 298 -1.49 15.43 15.67
N ARG A 299 -0.21 15.35 16.02
CA ARG A 299 0.43 14.12 16.51
C ARG A 299 0.45 14.13 18.02
N VAL A 300 0.25 12.97 18.65
CA VAL A 300 0.60 12.80 20.06
C VAL A 300 2.11 12.88 20.18
N ARG A 301 2.61 13.85 20.96
CA ARG A 301 4.04 14.09 21.17
C ARG A 301 4.44 13.64 22.56
N VAL A 302 5.56 12.95 22.65
CA VAL A 302 6.21 12.59 23.90
C VAL A 302 7.52 13.35 23.95
N GLN A 303 7.67 14.19 24.96
CA GLN A 303 8.88 14.94 25.23
C GLN A 303 9.29 14.66 26.67
N GLY A 304 10.58 14.38 26.86
CA GLY A 304 11.18 14.13 28.16
C GLY A 304 12.36 15.04 28.40
N ASP A 305 12.80 15.09 29.65
CA ASP A 305 14.05 15.69 30.10
C ASP A 305 15.28 14.92 29.58
N VAL A 306 15.12 13.62 29.34
CA VAL A 306 16.16 12.73 28.80
C VAL A 306 15.69 12.04 27.53
N GLY A 307 16.50 12.12 26.47
CA GLY A 307 16.29 11.41 25.20
C GLY A 307 15.64 12.24 24.10
N ASN A 308 15.36 11.58 22.98
CA ASN A 308 14.79 12.23 21.80
C ASN A 308 13.27 12.35 21.93
N ALA A 309 12.73 13.52 21.55
CA ALA A 309 11.30 13.69 21.35
C ALA A 309 10.76 12.62 20.39
N SER A 310 9.66 11.96 20.77
CA SER A 310 8.99 10.99 19.92
C SER A 310 7.55 11.42 19.65
N SER A 311 6.94 10.85 18.63
CA SER A 311 5.53 11.08 18.35
C SER A 311 4.92 9.86 17.71
N PHE A 312 3.65 9.62 17.99
CA PHE A 312 2.91 8.50 17.42
C PHE A 312 1.52 8.95 16.98
N LEU A 313 1.01 8.25 15.97
CA LEU A 313 -0.23 8.55 15.27
C LEU A 313 -1.02 7.25 15.07
N PRO A 314 -2.36 7.33 15.10
CA PRO A 314 -3.17 6.24 14.58
C PRO A 314 -2.92 6.06 13.07
N ASP A 315 -3.28 4.89 12.54
CA ASP A 315 -3.12 4.60 11.11
C ASP A 315 -3.95 5.56 10.25
N ALA A 316 -5.14 5.94 10.70
CA ALA A 316 -5.93 7.01 10.11
C ALA A 316 -6.49 7.91 11.21
N LEU A 317 -6.51 9.22 10.96
CA LEU A 317 -7.14 10.20 11.84
C LEU A 317 -8.19 10.95 11.02
N VAL A 318 -9.45 10.86 11.43
CA VAL A 318 -10.57 11.50 10.72
C VAL A 318 -10.91 12.82 11.39
N GLY A 319 -11.12 13.85 10.58
CA GLY A 319 -11.68 15.12 11.03
C GLY A 319 -12.84 15.58 10.15
N PHE A 320 -13.72 16.37 10.76
CA PHE A 320 -14.84 17.03 10.10
C PHE A 320 -14.69 18.54 10.24
N ALA A 321 -15.10 19.29 9.22
CA ALA A 321 -15.01 20.75 9.25
C ALA A 321 -15.86 21.31 10.40
N GLY A 322 -15.29 22.22 11.20
CA GLY A 322 -15.98 22.85 12.33
C GLY A 322 -16.14 21.96 13.57
N VAL A 323 -15.75 20.68 13.52
CA VAL A 323 -15.74 19.79 14.67
C VAL A 323 -14.32 19.76 15.25
N PRO A 324 -14.10 20.03 16.55
CA PRO A 324 -12.76 19.99 17.14
C PRO A 324 -12.27 18.54 17.35
N ASP A 325 -13.18 17.62 17.69
CA ASP A 325 -12.87 16.21 17.90
C ASP A 325 -12.30 15.54 16.63
N ARG A 326 -11.42 14.56 16.84
CA ARG A 326 -10.89 13.69 15.80
C ARG A 326 -11.16 12.24 16.14
N ILE A 327 -11.44 11.43 15.13
CA ILE A 327 -11.68 10.00 15.32
C ILE A 327 -10.40 9.25 14.94
N PRO A 328 -9.65 8.70 15.92
CA PRO A 328 -8.52 7.84 15.64
C PRO A 328 -9.00 6.46 15.18
N VAL A 329 -8.46 6.00 14.07
CA VAL A 329 -8.72 4.69 13.48
C VAL A 329 -7.41 3.94 13.32
N ASP A 330 -7.34 2.76 13.93
CA ASP A 330 -6.15 1.90 13.90
C ASP A 330 -6.43 0.62 13.10
N ALA A 331 -5.48 0.21 12.28
CA ALA A 331 -5.60 -0.95 11.42
C ALA A 331 -4.79 -2.10 12.03
N LYS A 332 -5.45 -3.20 12.38
CA LYS A 332 -4.77 -4.36 12.95
C LYS A 332 -5.05 -5.63 12.17
N TYR A 333 -3.99 -6.21 11.61
CA TYR A 333 -4.01 -7.52 10.96
C TYR A 333 -3.97 -8.66 12.00
N LYS A 334 -5.01 -8.79 12.82
CA LYS A 334 -5.12 -9.72 13.96
C LYS A 334 -6.50 -10.41 14.00
N ARG A 335 -6.56 -11.63 14.57
CA ARG A 335 -7.79 -12.45 14.64
C ARG A 335 -8.65 -12.07 15.86
N TYR A 336 -9.07 -10.82 15.97
CA TYR A 336 -9.79 -10.35 17.16
C TYR A 336 -11.12 -11.02 17.41
N ALA A 337 -11.78 -11.59 16.41
CA ALA A 337 -13.01 -12.32 16.68
C ALA A 337 -12.78 -13.65 17.43
N LYS A 338 -11.56 -14.20 17.36
CA LYS A 338 -11.16 -15.44 18.06
C LYS A 338 -10.25 -15.19 19.27
N GLN A 339 -9.70 -13.99 19.38
CA GLN A 339 -8.70 -13.60 20.39
C GLN A 339 -9.13 -12.31 21.08
N GLY A 340 -8.93 -12.23 22.40
CA GLY A 340 -9.09 -10.98 23.12
C GLY A 340 -8.21 -9.87 22.55
N THR A 341 -8.61 -8.61 22.75
CA THR A 341 -7.76 -7.47 22.40
C THR A 341 -6.57 -7.43 23.35
N SER A 342 -5.34 -7.29 22.81
CA SER A 342 -4.15 -7.32 23.67
C SER A 342 -4.05 -6.05 24.52
N ALA A 343 -3.45 -6.15 25.71
CA ALA A 343 -3.28 -4.99 26.60
C ALA A 343 -2.54 -3.83 25.92
N SER A 344 -1.54 -4.12 25.08
CA SER A 344 -0.82 -3.09 24.34
C SER A 344 -1.71 -2.37 23.32
N ASP A 345 -2.61 -3.08 22.63
CA ASP A 345 -3.57 -2.44 21.72
C ASP A 345 -4.59 -1.60 22.49
N VAL A 346 -5.09 -2.09 23.63
CA VAL A 346 -6.04 -1.34 24.48
C VAL A 346 -5.39 -0.05 25.01
N HIS A 347 -4.17 -0.13 25.52
CA HIS A 347 -3.44 1.05 26.00
C HIS A 347 -3.24 2.06 24.87
N GLN A 348 -2.75 1.61 23.70
CA GLN A 348 -2.53 2.46 22.54
C GLN A 348 -3.82 3.20 22.12
N LEU A 349 -4.93 2.47 21.99
CA LEU A 349 -6.21 3.03 21.57
C LEU A 349 -6.82 3.97 22.62
N THR A 350 -6.65 3.65 23.91
CA THR A 350 -7.07 4.54 25.00
C THR A 350 -6.30 5.86 24.95
N THR A 351 -4.98 5.80 24.71
CA THR A 351 -4.17 7.01 24.54
C THR A 351 -4.62 7.84 23.34
N TYR A 352 -4.94 7.20 22.21
CA TYR A 352 -5.49 7.92 21.05
C TYR A 352 -6.85 8.54 21.35
N ALA A 353 -7.79 7.78 21.91
CA ALA A 353 -9.12 8.27 22.25
C ALA A 353 -9.05 9.53 23.12
N GLN A 354 -8.19 9.50 24.15
CA GLN A 354 -7.98 10.62 25.06
C GLN A 354 -7.27 11.81 24.41
N ALA A 355 -6.32 11.57 23.51
CA ALA A 355 -5.56 12.64 22.87
C ALA A 355 -6.37 13.43 21.84
N TYR A 356 -7.44 12.85 21.30
CA TYR A 356 -8.18 13.38 20.15
C TYR A 356 -9.64 13.74 20.44
N ALA A 357 -10.11 13.48 21.67
CA ALA A 357 -11.38 13.99 22.17
C ALA A 357 -11.16 15.32 22.90
N THR A 358 -11.98 16.31 22.57
CA THR A 358 -11.98 17.63 23.16
C THR A 358 -13.29 17.90 23.90
N GLU A 359 -14.43 17.66 23.26
CA GLU A 359 -15.76 17.91 23.83
C GLU A 359 -16.61 16.63 23.91
N GLY A 360 -16.44 15.70 22.97
CA GLY A 360 -17.16 14.43 22.95
C GLY A 360 -16.58 13.35 23.86
N GLU A 361 -17.32 12.23 23.96
CA GLU A 361 -16.81 11.05 24.66
C GLU A 361 -15.56 10.50 23.96
N PRO A 362 -14.45 10.24 24.69
CA PRO A 362 -13.24 9.67 24.13
C PRO A 362 -13.51 8.34 23.43
N CYS A 363 -13.32 8.31 22.12
CA CYS A 363 -13.55 7.13 21.31
C CYS A 363 -12.39 6.81 20.37
N ALA A 364 -12.25 5.52 20.07
CA ALA A 364 -11.32 5.05 19.06
C ALA A 364 -11.93 3.88 18.28
N LEU A 365 -11.51 3.74 17.03
CA LEU A 365 -11.92 2.66 16.16
C LEU A 365 -10.71 1.78 15.84
N ILE A 366 -10.92 0.47 15.84
CA ILE A 366 -9.94 -0.49 15.32
C ILE A 366 -10.60 -1.34 14.25
N ILE A 367 -9.96 -1.40 13.09
CA ILE A 367 -10.44 -2.11 11.92
C ILE A 367 -9.53 -3.31 11.66
N TYR A 368 -10.11 -4.51 11.60
CA TYR A 368 -9.39 -5.77 11.44
C TYR A 368 -10.07 -6.68 10.40
N PRO A 369 -9.32 -7.59 9.75
CA PRO A 369 -9.91 -8.52 8.79
C PRO A 369 -10.62 -9.67 9.51
N GLU A 370 -11.85 -9.96 9.07
CA GLU A 370 -12.67 -11.08 9.56
C GLU A 370 -13.30 -11.82 8.35
N PRO A 371 -12.65 -12.86 7.81
CA PRO A 371 -13.18 -13.58 6.67
C PRO A 371 -14.56 -14.20 6.93
N GLY A 372 -15.50 -13.99 6.01
CA GLY A 372 -16.80 -14.66 5.96
C GLY A 372 -17.89 -14.03 6.84
N ARG A 373 -17.57 -12.96 7.58
CA ARG A 373 -18.58 -12.16 8.29
C ARG A 373 -18.08 -10.78 8.69
N ALA A 374 -18.97 -9.79 8.59
CA ALA A 374 -18.76 -8.52 9.28
C ALA A 374 -19.05 -8.69 10.78
N ALA A 375 -18.26 -8.03 11.62
CA ALA A 375 -18.43 -8.08 13.07
C ALA A 375 -18.23 -6.71 13.70
N SER A 376 -19.05 -6.36 14.70
CA SER A 376 -18.84 -5.17 15.52
C SER A 376 -18.90 -5.57 16.99
N ARG A 377 -17.93 -5.10 17.77
CA ARG A 377 -17.96 -5.20 19.24
C ARG A 377 -17.40 -3.93 19.86
N GLU A 378 -17.84 -3.61 21.06
CA GLU A 378 -17.38 -2.45 21.80
C GLU A 378 -16.61 -2.90 23.05
N LEU A 379 -15.55 -2.16 23.39
CA LEU A 379 -14.86 -2.26 24.66
C LEU A 379 -14.96 -0.92 25.38
N THR A 380 -15.38 -0.98 26.64
CA THR A 380 -15.35 0.18 27.53
C THR A 380 -14.13 0.06 28.43
N VAL A 381 -13.23 1.04 28.34
CA VAL A 381 -12.09 1.18 29.24
C VAL A 381 -12.49 2.13 30.34
N SER A 382 -12.51 1.63 31.58
CA SER A 382 -12.91 2.41 32.76
C SER A 382 -11.79 2.47 33.78
N GLY A 383 -11.72 3.57 34.51
CA GLY A 383 -10.87 3.76 35.67
C GLY A 383 -11.68 4.23 36.89
N PRO A 384 -11.02 4.52 38.02
CA PRO A 384 -11.70 4.97 39.25
C PRO A 384 -12.51 6.27 39.07
N ALA A 385 -12.12 7.12 38.13
CA ALA A 385 -12.78 8.39 37.84
C ALA A 385 -13.92 8.29 36.80
N GLY A 386 -14.19 7.09 36.26
CA GLY A 386 -15.23 6.87 35.24
C GLY A 386 -14.68 6.24 33.95
N VAL A 387 -15.41 6.44 32.85
CA VAL A 387 -15.05 5.88 31.54
C VAL A 387 -13.89 6.69 30.94
N LEU A 388 -12.81 5.99 30.58
CA LEU A 388 -11.63 6.56 29.92
C LEU A 388 -11.74 6.49 28.40
N ALA A 389 -12.31 5.43 27.83
CA ALA A 389 -12.47 5.34 26.38
C ALA A 389 -13.53 4.32 25.99
N ARG A 390 -14.23 4.59 24.89
CA ARG A 390 -15.01 3.61 24.14
C ARG A 390 -14.25 3.20 22.88
N ILE A 391 -13.88 1.94 22.80
CA ILE A 391 -13.15 1.38 21.66
C ILE A 391 -14.12 0.50 20.87
N THR A 392 -14.42 0.88 19.63
CA THR A 392 -15.17 0.01 18.72
C THR A 392 -14.22 -0.83 17.89
N LEU A 393 -14.46 -2.13 17.83
CA LEU A 393 -13.75 -3.06 16.97
C LEU A 393 -14.66 -3.44 15.80
N CYS A 394 -14.24 -3.11 14.59
CA CYS A 394 -14.93 -3.43 13.35
C CYS A 394 -14.16 -4.51 12.57
N GLY A 395 -14.72 -5.71 12.53
CA GLY A 395 -14.29 -6.81 11.68
C GLY A 395 -14.87 -6.63 10.29
N ILE A 396 -13.99 -6.45 9.30
CA ILE A 396 -14.35 -6.29 7.90
C ILE A 396 -14.38 -7.66 7.24
N ASP A 397 -15.50 -7.97 6.58
CA ASP A 397 -15.59 -9.18 5.78
C ASP A 397 -14.67 -9.11 4.57
N THR A 398 -13.54 -9.82 4.67
CA THR A 398 -12.55 -9.83 3.60
C THR A 398 -12.97 -10.64 2.40
N GLU A 399 -14.02 -11.47 2.49
CA GLU A 399 -14.54 -12.26 1.36
C GLU A 399 -15.43 -11.42 0.43
N LEU A 400 -15.85 -10.23 0.86
CA LEU A 400 -16.63 -9.28 0.06
C LEU A 400 -15.73 -8.32 -0.72
N ALA A 401 -16.32 -7.70 -1.76
CA ALA A 401 -15.66 -6.59 -2.45
C ALA A 401 -15.54 -5.38 -1.52
N SER A 402 -14.49 -4.57 -1.70
CA SER A 402 -14.14 -3.48 -0.78
C SER A 402 -15.28 -2.50 -0.48
N ALA A 403 -16.09 -2.16 -1.48
CA ALA A 403 -17.26 -1.29 -1.31
C ALA A 403 -18.34 -1.90 -0.41
N GLN A 404 -18.64 -3.20 -0.58
CA GLN A 404 -19.62 -3.89 0.26
C GLN A 404 -19.09 -4.07 1.69
N ALA A 405 -17.81 -4.44 1.80
CA ALA A 405 -17.12 -4.66 3.06
C ALA A 405 -17.06 -3.39 3.95
N ALA A 406 -17.09 -2.20 3.34
CA ALA A 406 -17.05 -0.91 4.04
C ALA A 406 -18.37 -0.53 4.74
N THR A 407 -19.50 -1.18 4.42
CA THR A 407 -20.84 -0.79 4.92
C THR A 407 -20.92 -0.70 6.45
N ILE A 408 -20.21 -1.59 7.17
CA ILE A 408 -20.16 -1.57 8.64
C ILE A 408 -19.46 -0.32 9.20
N LEU A 409 -18.43 0.16 8.49
CA LEU A 409 -17.71 1.39 8.82
C LEU A 409 -18.62 2.60 8.58
N ASP A 410 -19.32 2.64 7.44
CA ASP A 410 -20.25 3.73 7.11
C ASP A 410 -21.35 3.85 8.16
N ALA A 411 -21.95 2.72 8.57
CA ALA A 411 -22.98 2.69 9.59
C ALA A 411 -22.47 3.12 10.97
N TRP A 412 -21.20 2.83 11.28
CA TRP A 412 -20.59 3.31 12.52
C TRP A 412 -20.32 4.81 12.47
N LEU A 413 -19.70 5.31 11.39
CA LEU A 413 -19.40 6.73 11.21
C LEU A 413 -20.67 7.57 11.28
N LYS A 414 -21.73 7.22 10.53
CA LYS A 414 -23.02 7.96 10.57
C LYS A 414 -23.62 8.08 11.96
N ARG A 415 -23.49 7.04 12.81
CA ARG A 415 -23.99 7.09 14.19
C ARG A 415 -23.17 8.02 15.09
N HIS A 416 -21.87 8.12 14.85
CA HIS A 416 -20.95 8.90 15.68
C HIS A 416 -20.74 10.33 15.16
N THR A 417 -21.08 10.60 13.90
CA THR A 417 -20.97 11.92 13.26
C THR A 417 -22.32 12.57 12.98
N GLY A 418 -23.42 11.82 13.10
CA GLY A 418 -24.78 12.25 12.76
C GLY A 418 -25.33 13.43 13.56
N ASN A 419 -24.67 13.85 14.64
CA ASN A 419 -24.99 15.10 15.35
C ASN A 419 -24.28 16.34 14.76
N HIS A 420 -23.31 16.16 13.85
CA HIS A 420 -22.48 17.25 13.31
C HIS A 420 -22.69 17.53 11.82
N VAL A 421 -23.38 16.63 11.11
CA VAL A 421 -23.75 16.84 9.70
C VAL A 421 -25.13 17.50 9.68
N GLN A 422 -25.16 18.83 9.83
CA GLN A 422 -26.35 19.59 9.39
C GLN A 422 -26.43 19.51 7.87
N ASP A 423 -27.54 19.00 7.38
CA ASP A 423 -27.91 18.99 5.97
C ASP A 423 -28.00 20.45 5.45
N PRO A 424 -27.16 20.86 4.48
CA PRO A 424 -27.23 22.21 3.93
C PRO A 424 -28.54 22.46 3.15
N ASP A 425 -29.28 21.41 2.77
CA ASP A 425 -30.51 21.53 1.99
C ASP A 425 -31.79 21.60 2.84
N ALA A 426 -31.70 21.40 4.16
CA ALA A 426 -32.86 21.46 5.06
C ALA A 426 -33.40 22.90 5.25
N ASN A 427 -32.68 23.94 4.81
CA ASN A 427 -33.12 25.33 4.91
C ASN A 427 -33.87 25.87 3.68
N THR A 428 -34.14 25.04 2.66
CA THR A 428 -34.78 25.51 1.41
C THR A 428 -36.26 25.10 1.29
N THR A 429 -36.88 24.57 2.34
CA THR A 429 -38.33 24.25 2.33
C THR A 429 -39.07 24.76 3.57
N ALA A 430 -38.83 26.02 3.94
CA ALA A 430 -39.68 26.77 4.88
C ALA A 430 -40.02 28.15 4.30
N GLY A 431 -40.53 28.16 3.06
CA GLY A 431 -41.03 29.34 2.37
C GLY A 431 -42.50 29.18 2.00
N ILE A 432 -43.39 29.03 2.98
CA ILE A 432 -44.83 29.25 2.77
C ILE A 432 -45.33 30.23 3.82
N CYS A 433 -45.85 31.34 3.29
CA CYS A 433 -46.31 32.55 3.95
C CYS A 433 -47.26 32.29 5.14
N ARG A 434 -47.02 33.01 6.25
CA ARG A 434 -48.10 33.46 7.15
C ARG A 434 -47.91 34.95 7.43
N ALA A 435 -48.96 35.71 7.12
CA ALA A 435 -49.07 37.15 7.31
C ALA A 435 -49.04 37.55 8.80
N PRO A 436 -48.60 38.78 9.14
CA PRO A 436 -48.50 39.24 10.52
C PRO A 436 -49.87 39.67 11.10
N VAL A 437 -50.12 39.26 12.34
CA VAL A 437 -51.26 39.72 13.17
C VAL A 437 -50.86 41.04 13.87
N PRO A 438 -51.72 42.07 13.92
CA PRO A 438 -51.38 43.36 14.55
C PRO A 438 -51.42 43.28 16.08
N ARG A 439 -50.45 43.91 16.74
CA ARG A 439 -50.40 44.10 18.21
C ARG A 439 -51.28 45.29 18.63
N GLN A 440 -52.10 45.12 19.66
CA GLN A 440 -52.77 46.22 20.36
C GLN A 440 -51.85 46.85 21.44
N PRO A 441 -52.01 48.15 21.75
CA PRO A 441 -51.19 48.85 22.73
C PRO A 441 -51.71 48.63 24.16
N GLY A 442 -50.78 48.53 25.13
CA GLY A 442 -51.09 48.38 26.54
C GLY A 442 -51.47 49.70 27.23
N PRO A 443 -52.01 49.65 28.46
CA PRO A 443 -52.27 50.84 29.26
C PRO A 443 -51.06 51.21 30.13
N SER A 444 -50.73 52.49 30.11
CA SER A 444 -49.81 53.16 31.03
C SER A 444 -50.53 53.51 32.33
N THR A 445 -49.94 53.20 33.50
CA THR A 445 -50.17 54.01 34.72
C THR A 445 -48.97 53.94 35.66
N LEU A 446 -48.80 55.09 36.32
CA LEU A 446 -47.69 55.64 37.09
C LEU A 446 -47.36 54.94 38.43
N ALA A 447 -46.08 55.12 38.81
CA ALA A 447 -45.54 55.48 40.13
C ALA A 447 -46.02 54.76 41.41
N HIS A 448 -45.08 54.17 42.15
CA HIS A 448 -44.64 54.74 43.43
C HIS A 448 -43.41 54.04 44.02
N LEU A 449 -42.63 54.84 44.75
CA LEU A 449 -41.45 54.51 45.56
C LEU A 449 -41.69 53.40 46.58
N GLY A 450 -40.62 52.70 46.98
CA GLY A 450 -40.63 51.92 48.23
C GLY A 450 -39.38 51.09 48.47
N LEU A 451 -38.43 51.68 49.19
CA LEU A 451 -37.22 51.07 49.75
C LEU A 451 -37.46 49.79 50.60
N LYS A 452 -36.36 49.02 50.72
CA LYS A 452 -35.73 48.50 51.97
C LYS A 452 -35.92 47.01 52.38
N VAL A 453 -34.75 46.36 52.56
CA VAL A 453 -34.34 45.24 53.46
C VAL A 453 -35.04 43.88 53.26
N TRP A 454 -34.40 42.72 53.13
CA TRP A 454 -33.11 42.21 53.62
C TRP A 454 -32.38 41.38 52.56
#